data_AF-A0A4Q4CLE1-F1
#
_entry.id   AF-A0A4Q4CLE1-F1
#
_cell.length_a   1.000
_cell.length_b   1.000
_cell.length_c   1.000
_cell.angle_alpha   90.00
_cell.angle_beta   90.00
_cell.angle_gamma   90.00
#
_symmetry.space_group_name_H-M   'P 1'
#
loop_
_entity.id
_entity.type
_entity.pdbx_description
1 polymer ?
#
loop_
_entity_poly.entity_id
_entity_poly.type
_entity_poly.pdbx_seq_one_letter_code
_entity_poly.pdbx_strand_id
1 'polypeptide(L)'
;ASLVAMGCIMVRQCHSNTCPVGVCTQDETLRQKFAGSPEKVINLFSFVAEEVREILASLGVRKLTDIIGRTDLLKQVSRGSEDLDDLDLNPLLVQADAGPHASYCTLEGRNEVPETLDADMIRDAASLFERGEKMQLQYNIRNTHRAIGTKISSKITRKFGMSGLQPGHLTVRLRGTAGQSLGAFAVRGLKLEVLGDANDYVGKGLSGASIVVRPAPSSALVWNENTIIGNTCLYGATAGELFAGGQAGERFAVRNSGALAVVEGCGANGCEYMTGGTVVILGPVGDNFGAGFTGGMAFLYDAEDTFERRVNPDTLLWSRLASTHWEAELQSLLARHVAETGSRLAARLLNDWAQERGRFWHVVPKEYAKYLAAPMQDTAAVAAE
;
A
#
# COMPACT_ATOMS: atom_id res chain seq x y z
N ALA A 1 18.26 -24.29 5.09
CA ALA A 1 19.68 -24.53 5.43
C ALA A 1 20.37 -23.30 6.02
N SER A 2 20.27 -22.10 5.44
CA SER A 2 20.90 -20.88 5.98
C SER A 2 20.50 -20.55 7.44
N LEU A 3 19.21 -20.66 7.78
CA LEU A 3 18.76 -20.52 9.17
C LEU A 3 19.42 -21.53 10.12
N VAL A 4 19.68 -22.77 9.65
CA VAL A 4 20.35 -23.82 10.43
C VAL A 4 21.83 -23.48 10.61
N ALA A 5 22.50 -22.99 9.56
CA ALA A 5 23.87 -22.48 9.67
C ALA A 5 23.96 -21.29 10.65
N MET A 6 22.91 -20.46 10.75
CA MET A 6 22.80 -19.41 11.77
C MET A 6 22.45 -19.92 13.17
N GLY A 7 22.15 -21.22 13.35
CA GLY A 7 21.92 -21.84 14.67
C GLY A 7 20.53 -22.42 14.88
N CYS A 8 19.62 -22.41 13.90
CA CYS A 8 18.33 -23.08 14.01
C CYS A 8 18.53 -24.60 14.20
N ILE A 9 17.98 -25.12 15.30
CA ILE A 9 18.03 -26.55 15.65
C ILE A 9 16.74 -27.30 15.26
N MET A 10 15.91 -26.71 14.40
CA MET A 10 14.68 -27.34 13.86
C MET A 10 13.66 -27.80 14.92
N VAL A 11 13.56 -27.07 16.04
CA VAL A 11 12.58 -27.36 17.12
C VAL A 11 11.12 -27.00 16.78
N ARG A 12 10.88 -26.31 15.65
CA ARG A 12 9.54 -25.98 15.10
C ARG A 12 8.62 -25.12 15.99
N GLN A 13 9.21 -24.25 16.81
CA GLN A 13 8.49 -23.32 17.71
C GLN A 13 8.48 -21.87 17.23
N CYS A 14 8.66 -21.62 15.93
CA CYS A 14 8.79 -20.25 15.39
C CYS A 14 7.54 -19.39 15.65
N HIS A 15 6.35 -20.00 15.60
CA HIS A 15 5.06 -19.34 15.84
C HIS A 15 4.82 -19.01 17.32
N SER A 16 5.55 -19.66 18.24
CA SER A 16 5.33 -19.56 19.69
C SER A 16 6.10 -18.40 20.33
N ASN A 17 6.94 -17.69 19.58
CA ASN A 17 7.88 -16.67 20.09
C ASN A 17 8.92 -17.21 21.10
N THR A 18 9.04 -18.53 21.27
CA THR A 18 9.93 -19.18 22.27
C THR A 18 11.17 -19.83 21.65
N CYS A 19 11.73 -19.25 20.58
CA CYS A 19 12.89 -19.84 19.90
C CYS A 19 14.10 -19.94 20.86
N PRO A 20 14.60 -21.16 21.16
CA PRO A 20 15.62 -21.35 22.21
C PRO A 20 17.00 -20.80 21.85
N VAL A 21 17.21 -20.50 20.57
CA VAL A 21 18.48 -20.10 19.96
C VAL A 21 18.43 -18.69 19.36
N GLY A 22 17.38 -17.91 19.67
CA GLY A 22 17.28 -16.51 19.27
C GLY A 22 17.08 -16.25 17.77
N VAL A 23 16.74 -17.27 16.97
CA VAL A 23 16.57 -17.13 15.50
C VAL A 23 15.22 -16.52 15.13
N CYS A 24 14.11 -17.08 15.62
CA CYS A 24 12.74 -16.63 15.31
C CYS A 24 11.98 -16.26 16.58
N THR A 25 12.36 -15.16 17.22
CA THR A 25 11.71 -14.62 18.43
C THR A 25 11.93 -13.11 18.53
N GLN A 26 10.94 -12.40 19.06
CA GLN A 26 11.01 -10.98 19.41
C GLN A 26 11.33 -10.76 20.90
N ASP A 27 11.29 -11.82 21.73
CA ASP A 27 11.68 -11.75 23.13
C ASP A 27 13.17 -11.40 23.26
N GLU A 28 13.48 -10.34 24.01
CA GLU A 28 14.84 -9.80 24.12
C GLU A 28 15.81 -10.79 24.79
N THR A 29 15.35 -11.53 25.80
CA THR A 29 16.18 -12.51 26.53
C THR A 29 16.52 -13.71 25.67
N LEU A 30 15.60 -14.14 24.80
CA LEU A 30 15.85 -15.22 23.84
C LEU A 30 16.69 -14.75 22.66
N ARG A 31 16.53 -13.51 22.19
CA ARG A 31 17.36 -12.92 21.14
C ARG A 31 18.84 -12.85 21.54
N GLN A 32 19.15 -12.62 22.81
CA GLN A 32 20.53 -12.65 23.33
C GLN A 32 21.21 -14.02 23.15
N LYS A 33 20.44 -15.11 22.95
CA LYS A 33 20.97 -16.46 22.69
C LYS A 33 21.37 -16.68 21.23
N PHE A 34 21.13 -15.70 20.34
CA PHE A 34 21.50 -15.80 18.94
C PHE A 34 23.02 -15.79 18.77
N ALA A 35 23.56 -16.92 18.31
CA ALA A 35 25.00 -17.09 18.05
C ALA A 35 25.30 -17.24 16.54
N GLY A 36 24.37 -16.85 15.66
CA GLY A 36 24.58 -16.86 14.21
C GLY A 36 25.55 -15.76 13.79
N SER A 37 26.27 -15.98 12.69
CA SER A 37 27.19 -14.98 12.14
C SER A 37 27.17 -14.98 10.61
N PRO A 38 27.53 -13.85 9.96
CA PRO A 38 27.69 -13.79 8.51
C PRO A 38 28.64 -14.86 7.98
N GLU A 39 29.76 -15.12 8.68
CA GLU A 39 30.79 -16.09 8.28
C GLU A 39 30.23 -17.50 8.19
N LYS A 40 29.33 -17.89 9.11
CA LYS A 40 28.67 -19.22 9.06
C LYS A 40 27.83 -19.38 7.78
N VAL A 41 27.14 -18.32 7.37
CA VAL A 41 26.34 -18.33 6.13
C VAL A 41 27.23 -18.33 4.90
N ILE A 42 28.32 -17.55 4.91
CA ILE A 42 29.33 -17.55 3.85
C ILE A 42 29.90 -18.96 3.68
N ASN A 43 30.32 -19.60 4.77
CA ASN A 43 30.88 -20.95 4.73
C ASN A 43 29.89 -21.98 4.17
N LEU A 44 28.60 -21.90 4.55
CA LEU A 44 27.57 -22.75 3.95
C LEU A 44 27.53 -22.61 2.43
N PHE A 45 27.46 -21.37 1.91
CA PHE A 45 27.40 -21.14 0.47
C PHE A 45 28.71 -21.48 -0.23
N SER A 46 29.87 -21.31 0.42
CA SER A 46 31.17 -21.75 -0.10
C SER A 46 31.21 -23.26 -0.26
N PHE A 47 30.74 -24.03 0.72
CA PHE A 47 30.67 -25.49 0.61
C PHE A 47 29.71 -25.95 -0.49
N VAL A 48 28.52 -25.34 -0.56
CA VAL A 48 27.56 -25.64 -1.65
C VAL A 48 28.15 -25.30 -3.02
N ALA A 49 28.86 -24.18 -3.15
CA ALA A 49 29.50 -23.81 -4.40
C ALA A 49 30.63 -24.76 -4.78
N GLU A 50 31.42 -25.22 -3.81
CA GLU A 50 32.48 -26.21 -4.04
C GLU A 50 31.90 -27.55 -4.51
N GLU A 51 30.88 -28.06 -3.80
CA GLU A 51 30.19 -29.30 -4.16
C GLU A 51 29.59 -29.22 -5.58
N VAL A 52 28.97 -28.08 -5.93
CA VAL A 52 28.49 -27.85 -7.31
C VAL A 52 29.64 -27.92 -8.31
N ARG A 53 30.81 -27.34 -8.02
CA ARG A 53 31.97 -27.40 -8.91
C ARG A 53 32.52 -28.82 -9.05
N GLU A 54 32.55 -29.58 -7.96
CA GLU A 54 32.97 -30.99 -7.97
C GLU A 54 32.02 -31.84 -8.85
N ILE A 55 30.70 -31.64 -8.70
CA ILE A 55 29.69 -32.31 -9.54
C ILE A 55 29.85 -31.91 -11.01
N LEU A 56 29.99 -30.62 -11.32
CA LEU A 56 30.23 -30.15 -12.68
C LEU A 56 31.48 -30.79 -13.30
N ALA A 57 32.59 -30.85 -12.54
CA ALA A 57 33.82 -31.48 -12.98
C ALA A 57 33.63 -32.99 -13.24
N SER A 58 32.86 -33.69 -12.40
CA SER A 58 32.53 -35.11 -12.59
C SER A 58 31.72 -35.38 -13.87
N LEU A 59 30.91 -34.42 -14.30
CA LEU A 59 30.16 -34.45 -15.55
C LEU A 59 30.98 -33.97 -16.76
N GLY A 60 32.25 -33.56 -16.56
CA GLY A 60 33.13 -33.05 -17.60
C GLY A 60 32.79 -31.62 -18.05
N VAL A 61 32.05 -30.85 -17.25
CA VAL A 61 31.56 -29.51 -17.59
C VAL A 61 32.24 -28.45 -16.73
N ARG A 62 32.52 -27.27 -17.31
CA ARG A 62 33.28 -26.21 -16.64
C ARG A 62 32.40 -25.11 -16.03
N LYS A 63 31.24 -24.82 -16.63
CA LYS A 63 30.36 -23.73 -16.19
C LYS A 63 28.97 -24.26 -15.91
N LEU A 64 28.33 -23.70 -14.88
CA LEU A 64 26.95 -24.04 -14.55
C LEU A 64 26.00 -23.76 -15.72
N THR A 65 26.22 -22.66 -16.45
CA THR A 65 25.43 -22.27 -17.63
C THR A 65 25.38 -23.34 -18.71
N ASP A 66 26.42 -24.17 -18.81
CA ASP A 66 26.53 -25.19 -19.86
C ASP A 66 25.64 -26.41 -19.57
N ILE A 67 25.15 -26.57 -18.33
CA ILE A 67 24.23 -27.64 -17.93
C ILE A 67 22.80 -27.18 -17.65
N ILE A 68 22.53 -25.87 -17.66
CA ILE A 68 21.16 -25.36 -17.44
C ILE A 68 20.25 -25.89 -18.56
N GLY A 69 19.20 -26.60 -18.19
CA GLY A 69 18.24 -27.22 -19.12
C GLY A 69 18.67 -28.57 -19.70
N ARG A 70 19.87 -29.07 -19.39
CA ARG A 70 20.38 -30.37 -19.88
C ARG A 70 19.80 -31.56 -19.10
N THR A 71 18.48 -31.76 -19.21
CA THR A 71 17.78 -32.89 -18.58
C THR A 71 18.22 -34.26 -19.12
N ASP A 72 18.91 -34.30 -20.27
CA ASP A 72 19.54 -35.51 -20.82
C ASP A 72 20.67 -36.06 -19.93
N LEU A 73 21.22 -35.23 -19.02
CA LEU A 73 22.17 -35.65 -18.00
C LEU A 73 21.51 -36.33 -16.80
N LEU A 74 20.17 -36.34 -16.74
CA LEU A 74 19.39 -36.95 -15.68
C LEU A 74 18.73 -38.23 -16.18
N LYS A 75 18.71 -39.25 -15.33
CA LYS A 75 18.03 -40.51 -15.61
C LYS A 75 17.23 -40.93 -14.40
N GLN A 76 15.97 -41.29 -14.61
CA GLN A 76 15.18 -41.97 -13.60
C GLN A 76 15.79 -43.35 -13.33
N VAL A 77 16.09 -43.62 -12.07
CA VAL A 77 16.52 -44.94 -11.61
C VAL A 77 15.41 -45.52 -10.74
N SER A 78 14.81 -46.62 -11.17
CA SER A 78 13.89 -47.38 -10.31
C SER A 78 14.69 -48.08 -9.22
N ARG A 79 14.41 -47.72 -7.96
CA ARG A 79 14.97 -48.33 -6.74
C ARG A 79 13.88 -48.30 -5.68
N GLY A 80 13.41 -49.46 -5.23
CA GLY A 80 12.33 -49.59 -4.25
C GLY A 80 11.93 -51.05 -3.99
N SER A 81 10.90 -51.25 -3.16
CA SER A 81 10.23 -52.56 -3.03
C SER A 81 9.47 -52.89 -4.33
N GLU A 82 9.39 -54.17 -4.70
CA GLU A 82 8.60 -54.63 -5.85
C GLU A 82 7.10 -54.31 -5.71
N ASP A 83 6.64 -53.99 -4.50
CA ASP A 83 5.25 -53.63 -4.18
C ASP A 83 4.91 -52.14 -4.43
N LEU A 84 5.86 -51.35 -4.92
CA LEU A 84 5.65 -49.94 -5.22
C LEU A 84 5.52 -49.73 -6.72
N ASP A 85 4.44 -49.07 -7.15
CA ASP A 85 4.31 -48.62 -8.53
C ASP A 85 5.38 -47.56 -8.85
N ASP A 86 6.09 -47.77 -9.94
CA ASP A 86 7.06 -46.80 -10.46
C ASP A 86 6.33 -45.52 -10.92
N LEU A 87 6.86 -44.38 -10.50
CA LEU A 87 6.40 -43.07 -10.99
C LEU A 87 6.85 -42.85 -12.43
N ASP A 88 6.03 -42.22 -13.27
CA ASP A 88 6.50 -41.71 -14.56
C ASP A 88 7.13 -40.31 -14.38
N LEU A 89 8.46 -40.23 -14.38
CA LEU A 89 9.19 -38.95 -14.31
C LEU A 89 9.46 -38.33 -15.69
N ASN A 90 8.97 -38.92 -16.78
CA ASN A 90 9.17 -38.40 -18.14
C ASN A 90 8.75 -36.93 -18.31
N PRO A 91 7.65 -36.44 -17.70
CA PRO A 91 7.28 -35.01 -17.79
C PRO A 91 8.34 -34.03 -17.26
N LEU A 92 9.26 -34.48 -16.41
CA LEU A 92 10.38 -33.67 -15.90
C LEU A 92 11.64 -33.77 -16.79
N LEU A 93 11.77 -34.85 -17.55
CA LEU A 93 12.98 -35.18 -18.33
C LEU A 93 12.87 -34.72 -19.79
N VAL A 94 11.65 -34.60 -20.32
CA VAL A 94 11.42 -34.13 -21.68
C VAL A 94 11.95 -32.70 -21.85
N GLN A 95 12.78 -32.50 -22.86
CA GLN A 95 13.24 -31.18 -23.28
C GLN A 95 12.22 -30.58 -24.24
N ALA A 96 11.76 -29.36 -23.93
CA ALA A 96 11.11 -28.54 -24.94
C ALA A 96 12.15 -28.13 -25.99
N ASP A 97 11.77 -28.10 -27.27
CA ASP A 97 12.66 -27.66 -28.34
C ASP A 97 12.99 -26.17 -28.15
N ALA A 98 14.25 -25.87 -27.81
CA ALA A 98 14.75 -24.52 -27.65
C ALA A 98 15.01 -23.81 -29.00
N GLY A 99 14.93 -24.54 -30.12
CA GLY A 99 15.27 -24.02 -31.45
C GLY A 99 16.69 -23.42 -31.47
N PRO A 100 16.90 -22.25 -32.09
CA PRO A 100 18.22 -21.61 -32.16
C PRO A 100 18.61 -20.86 -30.86
N HIS A 101 17.79 -20.87 -29.82
CA HIS A 101 18.00 -20.06 -28.62
C HIS A 101 18.77 -20.81 -27.52
N ALA A 102 19.47 -20.06 -26.67
CA ALA A 102 20.13 -20.63 -25.49
C ALA A 102 19.11 -21.21 -24.51
N SER A 103 19.47 -22.29 -23.81
CA SER A 103 18.64 -22.93 -22.78
C SER A 103 18.59 -22.16 -21.45
N TYR A 104 19.25 -20.99 -21.37
CA TYR A 104 19.31 -20.13 -20.21
C TYR A 104 19.04 -18.67 -20.60
N CYS A 105 18.69 -17.84 -19.62
CA CYS A 105 18.45 -16.42 -19.85
C CYS A 105 19.76 -15.70 -20.21
N THR A 106 19.83 -15.12 -21.41
CA THR A 106 20.98 -14.34 -21.90
C THR A 106 20.75 -12.83 -21.80
N LEU A 107 19.63 -12.39 -21.21
CA LEU A 107 19.32 -10.97 -21.06
C LEU A 107 20.23 -10.36 -19.99
N GLU A 108 21.03 -9.38 -20.40
CA GLU A 108 21.76 -8.53 -19.49
C GLU A 108 20.85 -7.39 -18.99
N GLY A 109 20.95 -7.06 -17.70
CA GLY A 109 20.12 -6.02 -17.09
C GLY A 109 18.72 -6.50 -16.73
N ARG A 110 17.70 -5.79 -17.21
CA ARG A 110 16.28 -6.06 -16.92
C ARG A 110 15.43 -5.88 -18.17
N ASN A 111 14.23 -6.42 -18.13
CA ASN A 111 13.19 -6.06 -19.10
C ASN A 111 12.80 -4.60 -18.88
N GLU A 112 13.20 -3.73 -19.82
CA GLU A 112 12.85 -2.32 -19.75
C GLU A 112 11.36 -2.10 -19.90
N VAL A 113 10.89 -1.01 -19.30
CA VAL A 113 9.48 -0.62 -19.28
C VAL A 113 9.28 0.71 -19.99
N PRO A 114 8.14 0.92 -20.68
CA PRO A 114 7.86 2.20 -21.32
C PRO A 114 7.83 3.36 -20.34
N GLU A 115 8.27 4.53 -20.80
CA GLU A 115 8.16 5.78 -20.06
C GLU A 115 6.70 6.25 -19.94
N THR A 116 6.45 7.04 -18.90
CA THR A 116 5.15 7.69 -18.65
C THR A 116 5.33 9.21 -18.63
N LEU A 117 4.25 9.94 -18.30
CA LEU A 117 4.27 11.40 -18.16
C LEU A 117 5.37 11.90 -17.20
N ASP A 118 5.82 11.07 -16.26
CA ASP A 118 6.90 11.41 -15.34
C ASP A 118 8.22 11.75 -16.05
N ALA A 119 8.49 11.19 -17.23
CA ALA A 119 9.68 11.56 -18.00
C ALA A 119 9.65 13.04 -18.38
N ASP A 120 8.49 13.52 -18.82
CA ASP A 120 8.27 14.94 -19.13
C ASP A 120 8.29 15.79 -17.86
N MET A 121 7.60 15.34 -16.79
CA MET A 121 7.59 16.06 -15.51
C MET A 121 9.01 16.21 -14.93
N ILE A 122 9.86 15.19 -15.06
CA ILE A 122 11.24 15.22 -14.57
C ILE A 122 12.09 16.21 -15.37
N ARG A 123 11.90 16.27 -16.69
CA ARG A 123 12.58 17.23 -17.56
C ARG A 123 12.14 18.66 -17.23
N ASP A 124 10.83 18.88 -17.14
CA ASP A 124 10.25 20.20 -16.92
C ASP A 124 10.50 20.70 -15.48
N ALA A 125 10.70 19.78 -14.53
CA ALA A 125 11.11 20.07 -13.15
C ALA A 125 12.64 20.16 -12.94
N ALA A 126 13.45 20.40 -13.98
CA ALA A 126 14.91 20.48 -13.85
C ALA A 126 15.34 21.47 -12.74
N SER A 127 14.72 22.66 -12.67
CA SER A 127 15.04 23.69 -11.68
C SER A 127 14.79 23.26 -10.22
N LEU A 128 13.78 22.42 -9.97
CA LEU A 128 13.57 21.79 -8.66
C LEU A 128 14.79 20.94 -8.29
N PHE A 129 15.26 20.10 -9.21
CA PHE A 129 16.37 19.20 -8.93
C PHE A 129 17.72 19.90 -8.95
N GLU A 130 17.92 20.99 -9.70
CA GLU A 130 19.21 21.67 -9.75
C GLU A 130 19.37 22.72 -8.65
N ARG A 131 18.31 23.49 -8.40
CA ARG A 131 18.35 24.69 -7.54
C ARG A 131 17.41 24.62 -6.33
N GLY A 132 16.58 23.58 -6.22
CA GLY A 132 15.62 23.43 -5.11
C GLY A 132 14.36 24.30 -5.25
N GLU A 133 14.07 24.81 -6.44
CA GLU A 133 12.94 25.72 -6.67
C GLU A 133 11.58 25.05 -6.43
N LYS A 134 10.62 25.84 -5.92
CA LYS A 134 9.21 25.46 -5.86
C LYS A 134 8.59 25.62 -7.25
N MET A 135 7.90 24.60 -7.74
CA MET A 135 7.42 24.57 -9.12
C MET A 135 5.94 24.18 -9.24
N GLN A 136 5.31 24.66 -10.30
CA GLN A 136 3.97 24.25 -10.71
C GLN A 136 3.97 23.84 -12.19
N LEU A 137 3.44 22.65 -12.48
CA LEU A 137 3.36 22.09 -13.83
C LEU A 137 1.89 21.77 -14.19
N GLN A 138 1.58 21.72 -15.48
CA GLN A 138 0.24 21.40 -15.97
C GLN A 138 0.28 20.47 -17.19
N TYR A 139 -0.55 19.42 -17.19
CA TYR A 139 -0.62 18.45 -18.29
C TYR A 139 -2.05 17.98 -18.55
N ASN A 140 -2.33 17.55 -19.78
CA ASN A 140 -3.51 16.76 -20.08
C ASN A 140 -3.18 15.28 -19.94
N ILE A 141 -4.11 14.51 -19.36
CA ILE A 141 -3.94 13.09 -19.07
C ILE A 141 -5.03 12.22 -19.70
N ARG A 142 -4.72 10.95 -19.88
CA ARG A 142 -5.61 9.90 -20.41
C ARG A 142 -5.42 8.65 -19.55
N ASN A 143 -6.41 7.76 -19.60
CA ASN A 143 -6.35 6.46 -18.88
C ASN A 143 -5.11 5.59 -19.24
N THR A 144 -4.46 5.85 -20.37
CA THR A 144 -3.21 5.19 -20.78
C THR A 144 -1.98 5.69 -20.03
N HIS A 145 -2.03 6.89 -19.43
CA HIS A 145 -0.96 7.42 -18.59
C HIS A 145 -1.09 6.83 -17.18
N ARG A 146 -0.33 5.76 -16.93
CA ARG A 146 -0.30 5.02 -15.66
C ARG A 146 0.82 5.52 -14.77
N ALA A 147 0.70 5.29 -13.46
CA ALA A 147 1.74 5.55 -12.47
C ALA A 147 2.31 6.99 -12.48
N ILE A 148 1.46 7.98 -12.82
CA ILE A 148 1.86 9.39 -12.83
C ILE A 148 2.27 9.80 -11.42
N GLY A 149 3.45 10.39 -11.26
CA GLY A 149 4.02 10.83 -10.00
C GLY A 149 4.99 9.84 -9.37
N THR A 150 5.02 8.57 -9.79
CA THR A 150 5.85 7.53 -9.16
C THR A 150 7.34 7.69 -9.44
N LYS A 151 7.72 7.87 -10.72
CA LYS A 151 9.14 7.97 -11.11
C LYS A 151 9.74 9.30 -10.67
N ILE A 152 8.98 10.40 -10.72
CA ILE A 152 9.42 11.69 -10.17
C ILE A 152 9.55 11.62 -8.65
N SER A 153 8.67 10.87 -7.96
CA SER A 153 8.82 10.63 -6.52
C SER A 153 10.09 9.84 -6.21
N SER A 154 10.46 8.84 -7.02
CA SER A 154 11.76 8.17 -6.88
C SER A 154 12.93 9.17 -6.98
N LYS A 155 12.87 10.12 -7.92
CA LYS A 155 13.90 11.15 -8.07
C LYS A 155 13.92 12.12 -6.87
N ILE A 156 12.76 12.53 -6.36
CA ILE A 156 12.64 13.34 -5.14
C ILE A 156 13.26 12.58 -3.95
N THR A 157 12.87 11.33 -3.73
CA THR A 157 13.39 10.51 -2.61
C THR A 157 14.90 10.34 -2.68
N ARG A 158 15.45 10.04 -3.86
CA ARG A 158 16.90 9.86 -4.02
C ARG A 158 17.71 11.14 -3.77
N LYS A 159 17.11 12.30 -4.04
CA LYS A 159 17.80 13.59 -3.89
C LYS A 159 17.58 14.26 -2.53
N PHE A 160 16.35 14.22 -2.02
CA PHE A 160 15.92 14.99 -0.85
C PHE A 160 15.42 14.10 0.29
N GLY A 161 15.36 12.78 0.12
CA GLY A 161 14.67 11.88 1.05
C GLY A 161 13.14 12.01 0.96
N MET A 162 12.43 11.31 1.85
CA MET A 162 10.96 11.29 1.85
C MET A 162 10.32 12.53 2.49
N SER A 163 11.08 13.27 3.30
CA SER A 163 10.60 14.40 4.10
C SER A 163 11.37 15.71 3.90
N GLY A 164 12.38 15.72 3.02
CA GLY A 164 13.25 16.89 2.83
C GLY A 164 12.59 18.06 2.09
N LEU A 165 11.46 17.85 1.43
CA LEU A 165 10.67 18.91 0.79
C LEU A 165 9.42 19.27 1.61
N GLN A 166 9.03 20.54 1.57
CA GLN A 166 7.78 20.99 2.16
C GLN A 166 6.57 20.50 1.34
N PRO A 167 5.38 20.30 1.93
CA PRO A 167 4.20 19.87 1.18
C PRO A 167 3.90 20.81 -0.01
N GLY A 168 3.63 20.24 -1.19
CA GLY A 168 3.32 21.00 -2.41
C GLY A 168 4.48 21.80 -3.00
N HIS A 169 5.73 21.47 -2.67
CA HIS A 169 6.93 22.07 -3.30
C HIS A 169 6.98 21.84 -4.82
N LEU A 170 6.46 20.72 -5.28
CA LEU A 170 6.15 20.47 -6.68
C LEU A 170 4.65 20.17 -6.80
N THR A 171 3.91 21.08 -7.44
CA THR A 171 2.49 20.89 -7.70
C THR A 171 2.25 20.59 -9.17
N VAL A 172 1.56 19.49 -9.49
CA VAL A 172 1.26 19.09 -10.86
C VAL A 172 -0.25 19.02 -11.04
N ARG A 173 -0.77 19.89 -11.92
CA ARG A 173 -2.19 19.90 -12.29
C ARG A 173 -2.39 19.07 -13.53
N LEU A 174 -3.37 18.17 -13.46
CA LEU A 174 -3.66 17.21 -14.51
C LEU A 174 -5.12 17.35 -14.91
N ARG A 175 -5.39 17.41 -16.21
CA ARG A 175 -6.77 17.49 -16.74
C ARG A 175 -7.10 16.26 -17.57
N GLY A 176 -8.23 15.61 -17.25
CA GLY A 176 -8.68 14.38 -17.91
C GLY A 176 -8.73 13.20 -16.94
N THR A 177 -8.53 11.99 -17.46
CA THR A 177 -8.59 10.75 -16.67
C THR A 177 -7.19 10.26 -16.34
N ALA A 178 -6.90 10.00 -15.07
CA ALA A 178 -5.67 9.30 -14.69
C ALA A 178 -5.82 7.80 -14.89
N GLY A 179 -4.80 7.18 -15.50
CA GLY A 179 -4.69 5.74 -15.53
C GLY A 179 -4.43 5.14 -14.14
N GLN A 180 -4.29 3.82 -14.09
CA GLN A 180 -4.04 3.12 -12.83
C GLN A 180 -2.79 3.62 -12.11
N SER A 181 -2.82 3.53 -10.78
CA SER A 181 -1.69 3.86 -9.88
C SER A 181 -1.29 5.33 -9.87
N LEU A 182 -2.23 6.27 -10.06
CA LEU A 182 -1.98 7.70 -9.87
C LEU A 182 -1.33 7.97 -8.51
N GLY A 183 -0.18 8.62 -8.50
CA GLY A 183 0.54 8.99 -7.29
C GLY A 183 1.03 7.81 -6.45
N ALA A 184 1.20 6.63 -7.06
CA ALA A 184 1.72 5.48 -6.33
C ALA A 184 3.12 5.78 -5.76
N PHE A 185 3.31 5.51 -4.47
CA PHE A 185 4.54 5.78 -3.71
C PHE A 185 4.95 7.26 -3.68
N ALA A 186 4.00 8.18 -3.91
CA ALA A 186 4.30 9.60 -3.94
C ALA A 186 4.71 10.13 -2.56
N VAL A 187 5.81 10.89 -2.53
CA VAL A 187 6.44 11.39 -1.29
C VAL A 187 6.12 12.85 -1.00
N ARG A 188 6.31 13.26 0.26
CA ARG A 188 6.15 14.66 0.68
C ARG A 188 6.98 15.58 -0.20
N GLY A 189 6.38 16.68 -0.61
CA GLY A 189 6.92 17.55 -1.66
C GLY A 189 6.05 17.56 -2.90
N LEU A 190 5.53 16.41 -3.31
CA LEU A 190 4.67 16.29 -4.47
C LEU A 190 3.20 16.54 -4.09
N LYS A 191 2.53 17.38 -4.89
CA LYS A 191 1.08 17.53 -4.90
C LYS A 191 0.54 17.25 -6.31
N LEU A 192 -0.45 16.37 -6.42
CA LEU A 192 -1.12 16.04 -7.67
C LEU A 192 -2.57 16.51 -7.61
N GLU A 193 -2.98 17.37 -8.53
CA GLU A 193 -4.35 17.89 -8.62
C GLU A 193 -4.97 17.40 -9.94
N VAL A 194 -5.93 16.48 -9.89
CA VAL A 194 -6.65 15.98 -11.06
C VAL A 194 -8.00 16.68 -11.17
N LEU A 195 -8.20 17.39 -12.30
CA LEU A 195 -9.50 17.89 -12.74
C LEU A 195 -10.08 16.90 -13.76
N GLY A 196 -10.97 16.02 -13.29
CA GLY A 196 -11.50 14.88 -14.01
C GLY A 196 -11.74 13.71 -13.06
N ASP A 197 -11.21 12.54 -13.40
CA ASP A 197 -11.38 11.28 -12.66
C ASP A 197 -10.10 10.43 -12.70
N ALA A 198 -10.08 9.34 -11.93
CA ALA A 198 -8.95 8.41 -11.90
C ALA A 198 -9.42 6.95 -11.80
N ASN A 199 -8.62 6.06 -12.38
CA ASN A 199 -8.82 4.61 -12.29
C ASN A 199 -8.31 4.06 -10.94
N ASP A 200 -8.18 2.73 -10.83
CA ASP A 200 -7.78 2.04 -9.61
C ASP A 200 -6.41 2.47 -9.07
N TYR A 201 -6.20 2.17 -7.78
CA TYR A 201 -4.92 2.30 -7.07
C TYR A 201 -4.42 3.74 -6.89
N VAL A 202 -5.32 4.73 -6.84
CA VAL A 202 -4.94 6.11 -6.49
C VAL A 202 -4.24 6.12 -5.14
N GLY A 203 -3.04 6.68 -5.07
CA GLY A 203 -2.23 6.73 -3.87
C GLY A 203 -1.82 5.34 -3.34
N LYS A 204 -1.68 4.31 -4.20
CA LYS A 204 -1.11 3.02 -3.77
C LYS A 204 0.24 3.24 -3.09
N GLY A 205 0.37 2.79 -1.85
CA GLY A 205 1.56 3.01 -1.03
C GLY A 205 1.91 4.49 -0.85
N LEU A 206 0.92 5.39 -0.76
CA LEU A 206 1.14 6.82 -0.57
C LEU A 206 2.09 7.06 0.62
N SER A 207 3.02 8.00 0.43
CA SER A 207 4.19 8.12 1.30
C SER A 207 4.52 9.59 1.63
N GLY A 208 3.49 10.40 1.83
CA GLY A 208 3.59 11.79 2.30
C GLY A 208 3.16 12.85 1.29
N ALA A 209 2.89 12.48 0.04
CA ALA A 209 2.34 13.40 -0.96
C ALA A 209 0.88 13.76 -0.68
N SER A 210 0.40 14.83 -1.33
CA SER A 210 -1.01 15.20 -1.37
C SER A 210 -1.59 14.91 -2.76
N ILE A 211 -2.70 14.18 -2.82
CA ILE A 211 -3.43 13.89 -4.05
C ILE A 211 -4.83 14.44 -3.92
N VAL A 212 -5.25 15.21 -4.92
CA VAL A 212 -6.58 15.80 -4.99
C VAL A 212 -7.20 15.36 -6.31
N VAL A 213 -8.41 14.80 -6.25
CA VAL A 213 -9.19 14.43 -7.44
C VAL A 213 -10.56 15.07 -7.33
N ARG A 214 -10.95 15.84 -8.34
CA ARG A 214 -12.28 16.48 -8.37
C ARG A 214 -12.79 16.59 -9.80
N PRO A 215 -14.12 16.62 -10.01
CA PRO A 215 -14.68 16.82 -11.33
C PRO A 215 -14.25 18.16 -11.93
N ALA A 216 -14.27 18.26 -13.26
CA ALA A 216 -14.04 19.52 -13.93
C ALA A 216 -15.09 20.57 -13.49
N PRO A 217 -14.76 21.88 -13.42
CA PRO A 217 -15.72 22.92 -13.03
C PRO A 217 -16.97 22.99 -13.92
N SER A 218 -16.87 22.50 -15.16
CA SER A 218 -17.97 22.41 -16.12
C SER A 218 -18.85 21.16 -15.95
N SER A 219 -18.52 20.26 -15.02
CA SER A 219 -19.30 19.05 -14.77
C SER A 219 -20.63 19.41 -14.09
N ALA A 220 -21.72 18.89 -14.63
CA ALA A 220 -23.05 19.00 -14.06
C ALA A 220 -23.40 17.83 -13.10
N LEU A 221 -22.49 16.87 -12.92
CA LEU A 221 -22.71 15.72 -12.04
C LEU A 221 -22.82 16.15 -10.58
N VAL A 222 -23.64 15.44 -9.82
CA VAL A 222 -23.68 15.51 -8.36
C VAL A 222 -22.54 14.64 -7.82
N TRP A 223 -21.53 15.27 -7.20
CA TRP A 223 -20.24 14.63 -6.94
C TRP A 223 -20.38 13.40 -6.03
N ASN A 224 -21.13 13.52 -4.93
CA ASN A 224 -21.35 12.46 -3.95
C ASN A 224 -22.27 11.31 -4.43
N GLU A 225 -22.84 11.41 -5.63
CA GLU A 225 -23.65 10.37 -6.26
C GLU A 225 -22.89 9.67 -7.41
N ASN A 226 -21.66 10.09 -7.69
CA ASN A 226 -20.89 9.60 -8.83
C ASN A 226 -19.50 9.13 -8.41
N THR A 227 -19.05 8.03 -9.02
CA THR A 227 -17.69 7.52 -8.84
C THR A 227 -16.67 8.47 -9.46
N ILE A 228 -15.56 8.71 -8.75
CA ILE A 228 -14.46 9.55 -9.22
C ILE A 228 -13.09 8.86 -9.15
N ILE A 229 -12.92 7.92 -8.23
CA ILE A 229 -11.72 7.10 -8.10
C ILE A 229 -12.09 5.62 -8.03
N GLY A 230 -11.24 4.76 -8.61
CA GLY A 230 -11.49 3.32 -8.70
C GLY A 230 -11.23 2.56 -7.40
N ASN A 231 -10.91 1.27 -7.55
CA ASN A 231 -10.75 0.33 -6.47
C ASN A 231 -9.38 0.43 -5.80
N THR A 232 -9.28 -0.10 -4.56
CA THR A 232 -8.00 -0.36 -3.88
C THR A 232 -7.12 0.90 -3.76
N CYS A 233 -7.77 2.07 -3.64
CA CYS A 233 -7.10 3.34 -3.40
C CYS A 233 -6.46 3.33 -2.02
N LEU A 234 -5.29 3.98 -1.88
CA LEU A 234 -4.48 4.01 -0.66
C LEU A 234 -3.98 2.65 -0.16
N TYR A 235 -3.88 1.65 -1.06
CA TYR A 235 -3.41 0.33 -0.67
C TYR A 235 -2.04 0.37 0.03
N GLY A 236 -2.00 0.03 1.32
CA GLY A 236 -0.77 -0.02 2.09
C GLY A 236 -0.17 1.35 2.45
N ALA A 237 -0.92 2.45 2.37
CA ALA A 237 -0.34 3.79 2.49
C ALA A 237 0.27 4.07 3.88
N THR A 238 1.41 4.75 3.96
CA THR A 238 2.17 4.98 5.21
C THR A 238 2.47 6.46 5.52
N ALA A 239 1.98 7.40 4.71
CA ALA A 239 1.79 8.81 5.06
C ALA A 239 1.11 9.54 3.88
N GLY A 240 0.69 10.79 4.10
CA GLY A 240 0.17 11.65 3.04
C GLY A 240 -1.35 11.73 3.03
N GLU A 241 -1.88 12.41 2.03
CA GLU A 241 -3.26 12.89 2.05
C GLU A 241 -3.95 12.69 0.70
N LEU A 242 -5.20 12.23 0.74
CA LEU A 242 -6.06 12.09 -0.44
C LEU A 242 -7.39 12.82 -0.22
N PHE A 243 -7.72 13.73 -1.12
CA PHE A 243 -9.02 14.40 -1.15
C PHE A 243 -9.72 14.10 -2.47
N ALA A 244 -10.85 13.38 -2.44
CA ALA A 244 -11.59 13.03 -3.66
C ALA A 244 -13.03 13.55 -3.58
N GLY A 245 -13.39 14.49 -4.46
CA GLY A 245 -14.73 15.06 -4.57
C GLY A 245 -15.69 14.11 -5.32
N GLY A 246 -15.99 12.96 -4.72
CA GLY A 246 -16.87 11.93 -5.26
C GLY A 246 -16.65 10.56 -4.60
N GLN A 247 -17.32 9.53 -5.11
CA GLN A 247 -17.26 8.19 -4.54
C GLN A 247 -16.01 7.42 -4.96
N ALA A 248 -15.47 6.63 -4.03
CA ALA A 248 -14.44 5.63 -4.31
C ALA A 248 -15.07 4.27 -4.62
N GLY A 249 -14.34 3.43 -5.35
CA GLY A 249 -14.72 2.03 -5.58
C GLY A 249 -14.53 1.12 -4.36
N GLU A 250 -14.41 -0.17 -4.65
CA GLU A 250 -14.22 -1.25 -3.69
C GLU A 250 -12.86 -1.18 -2.99
N ARG A 251 -12.78 -1.69 -1.76
CA ARG A 251 -11.52 -1.79 -0.98
C ARG A 251 -10.82 -0.44 -0.80
N PHE A 252 -11.58 0.63 -0.66
CA PHE A 252 -11.02 1.94 -0.37
C PHE A 252 -10.24 1.91 0.95
N ALA A 253 -9.03 2.46 0.97
CA ALA A 253 -8.13 2.48 2.13
C ALA A 253 -7.76 1.09 2.68
N VAL A 254 -7.78 0.05 1.84
CA VAL A 254 -7.34 -1.29 2.24
C VAL A 254 -5.89 -1.28 2.71
N ARG A 255 -5.62 -1.81 3.91
CA ARG A 255 -4.30 -1.78 4.56
C ARG A 255 -3.71 -0.38 4.71
N ASN A 256 -4.52 0.67 4.81
CA ASN A 256 -3.99 1.99 5.15
C ASN A 256 -3.29 1.93 6.53
N SER A 257 -2.06 2.42 6.59
CA SER A 257 -1.21 2.38 7.78
C SER A 257 -0.74 3.77 8.22
N GLY A 258 -1.33 4.85 7.70
CA GLY A 258 -0.95 6.21 8.12
C GLY A 258 -1.38 7.37 7.23
N ALA A 259 -2.08 7.13 6.12
CA ALA A 259 -2.59 8.21 5.28
C ALA A 259 -3.92 8.77 5.80
N LEU A 260 -4.13 10.06 5.49
CA LEU A 260 -5.37 10.78 5.70
C LEU A 260 -6.17 10.78 4.39
N ALA A 261 -7.48 10.55 4.47
CA ALA A 261 -8.32 10.59 3.29
C ALA A 261 -9.70 11.21 3.56
N VAL A 262 -10.23 11.96 2.61
CA VAL A 262 -11.62 12.42 2.59
C VAL A 262 -12.24 12.11 1.23
N VAL A 263 -13.29 11.31 1.21
CA VAL A 263 -14.06 10.91 0.00
C VAL A 263 -15.56 11.07 0.25
N GLU A 264 -16.37 11.08 -0.81
CA GLU A 264 -17.83 11.32 -0.72
C GLU A 264 -18.67 10.04 -0.81
N GLY A 265 -18.06 8.89 -0.56
CA GLY A 265 -18.68 7.57 -0.54
C GLY A 265 -17.66 6.49 -0.86
N CYS A 266 -17.94 5.23 -0.54
CA CYS A 266 -17.11 4.12 -0.99
C CYS A 266 -17.90 2.84 -1.25
N GLY A 267 -17.35 1.97 -2.10
CA GLY A 267 -17.84 0.60 -2.31
C GLY A 267 -17.67 -0.30 -1.08
N ALA A 268 -17.83 -1.61 -1.28
CA ALA A 268 -17.68 -2.59 -0.21
C ALA A 268 -16.22 -2.75 0.23
N ASN A 269 -16.03 -3.33 1.42
CA ASN A 269 -14.73 -3.59 2.05
C ASN A 269 -13.90 -2.30 2.27
N GLY A 270 -14.56 -1.16 2.51
CA GLY A 270 -13.88 0.07 2.92
C GLY A 270 -13.10 -0.12 4.22
N CYS A 271 -11.90 0.45 4.30
CA CYS A 271 -10.98 0.35 5.44
C CYS A 271 -10.60 -1.09 5.86
N GLU A 272 -10.75 -2.07 4.96
CA GLU A 272 -10.34 -3.45 5.19
C GLU A 272 -8.85 -3.53 5.58
N TYR A 273 -8.53 -4.22 6.67
CA TYR A 273 -7.16 -4.37 7.19
C TYR A 273 -6.41 -3.05 7.52
N MET A 274 -7.11 -1.94 7.72
CA MET A 274 -6.49 -0.67 8.10
C MET A 274 -5.78 -0.79 9.47
N THR A 275 -4.55 -0.27 9.56
CA THR A 275 -3.70 -0.31 10.76
C THR A 275 -3.21 1.07 11.22
N GLY A 276 -3.54 2.15 10.50
CA GLY A 276 -3.28 3.52 10.93
C GLY A 276 -3.84 4.55 9.95
N GLY A 277 -3.85 5.82 10.37
CA GLY A 277 -4.37 6.95 9.57
C GLY A 277 -5.81 7.33 9.92
N THR A 278 -6.35 8.28 9.16
CA THR A 278 -7.68 8.86 9.37
C THR A 278 -8.46 8.89 8.06
N VAL A 279 -9.64 8.27 8.04
CA VAL A 279 -10.48 8.20 6.84
C VAL A 279 -11.84 8.86 7.10
N VAL A 280 -12.20 9.84 6.27
CA VAL A 280 -13.52 10.49 6.30
C VAL A 280 -14.30 10.11 5.05
N ILE A 281 -15.54 9.65 5.23
CA ILE A 281 -16.44 9.28 4.14
C ILE A 281 -17.74 10.06 4.28
N LEU A 282 -18.02 10.93 3.32
CA LEU A 282 -19.15 11.88 3.35
C LEU A 282 -20.42 11.33 2.69
N GLY A 283 -20.58 10.02 2.63
CA GLY A 283 -21.67 9.38 1.89
C GLY A 283 -21.78 7.88 2.17
N PRO A 284 -22.55 7.15 1.35
CA PRO A 284 -22.81 5.74 1.59
C PRO A 284 -21.53 4.90 1.56
N VAL A 285 -21.53 3.84 2.36
CA VAL A 285 -20.50 2.80 2.39
C VAL A 285 -21.10 1.45 1.99
N GLY A 286 -20.33 0.64 1.28
CA GLY A 286 -20.71 -0.73 0.93
C GLY A 286 -20.53 -1.72 2.08
N ASP A 287 -20.84 -2.99 1.80
CA ASP A 287 -20.80 -4.08 2.78
C ASP A 287 -19.41 -4.36 3.36
N ASN A 288 -19.38 -4.99 4.54
CA ASN A 288 -18.17 -5.46 5.20
C ASN A 288 -17.16 -4.34 5.50
N PHE A 289 -17.66 -3.14 5.83
CA PHE A 289 -16.81 -2.00 6.19
C PHE A 289 -15.96 -2.34 7.43
N GLY A 290 -14.65 -2.12 7.33
CA GLY A 290 -13.72 -2.22 8.44
C GLY A 290 -13.36 -3.64 8.86
N ALA A 291 -13.56 -4.65 8.02
CA ALA A 291 -13.11 -6.01 8.30
C ALA A 291 -11.58 -6.06 8.53
N GLY A 292 -11.15 -6.58 9.69
CA GLY A 292 -9.74 -6.63 10.07
C GLY A 292 -9.08 -5.26 10.32
N PHE A 293 -9.86 -4.19 10.45
CA PHE A 293 -9.39 -2.85 10.84
C PHE A 293 -8.92 -2.90 12.29
N THR A 294 -7.61 -2.73 12.51
CA THR A 294 -6.93 -2.90 13.81
C THR A 294 -6.17 -1.67 14.31
N GLY A 295 -6.00 -0.61 13.51
CA GLY A 295 -5.49 0.68 14.01
C GLY A 295 -5.84 1.87 13.12
N GLY A 296 -5.99 3.05 13.72
CA GLY A 296 -6.46 4.29 13.07
C GLY A 296 -7.92 4.62 13.42
N MET A 297 -8.53 5.56 12.70
CA MET A 297 -9.92 5.96 12.90
C MET A 297 -10.63 6.31 11.59
N ALA A 298 -11.96 6.21 11.60
CA ALA A 298 -12.80 6.66 10.51
C ALA A 298 -13.99 7.51 10.99
N PHE A 299 -14.37 8.49 10.18
CA PHE A 299 -15.58 9.29 10.35
C PHE A 299 -16.50 9.07 9.15
N LEU A 300 -17.75 8.68 9.40
CA LEU A 300 -18.69 8.32 8.34
C LEU A 300 -19.95 9.15 8.48
N TYR A 301 -20.30 9.90 7.44
CA TYR A 301 -21.58 10.60 7.36
C TYR A 301 -22.66 9.64 6.86
N ASP A 302 -23.63 9.34 7.72
CA ASP A 302 -24.70 8.39 7.43
C ASP A 302 -26.06 9.10 7.50
N ALA A 303 -26.50 9.63 6.36
CA ALA A 303 -27.75 10.37 6.27
C ALA A 303 -29.01 9.48 6.37
N GLU A 304 -28.86 8.18 6.09
CA GLU A 304 -29.97 7.22 5.98
C GLU A 304 -29.98 6.17 7.12
N ASP A 305 -29.10 6.31 8.11
CA ASP A 305 -28.94 5.37 9.23
C ASP A 305 -28.75 3.91 8.78
N THR A 306 -27.91 3.70 7.76
CA THR A 306 -27.66 2.38 7.15
C THR A 306 -26.33 1.75 7.58
N PHE A 307 -25.42 2.52 8.19
CA PHE A 307 -24.05 2.08 8.46
C PHE A 307 -23.96 0.82 9.32
N GLU A 308 -24.80 0.70 10.35
CA GLU A 308 -24.76 -0.45 11.26
C GLU A 308 -25.07 -1.79 10.58
N ARG A 309 -25.73 -1.76 9.41
CA ARG A 309 -25.97 -2.97 8.59
C ARG A 309 -24.81 -3.31 7.67
N ARG A 310 -23.87 -2.38 7.47
CA ARG A 310 -22.74 -2.48 6.54
C ARG A 310 -21.41 -2.73 7.25
N VAL A 311 -21.31 -2.36 8.53
CA VAL A 311 -20.09 -2.53 9.33
C VAL A 311 -19.82 -3.99 9.67
N ASN A 312 -18.55 -4.39 9.64
CA ASN A 312 -18.09 -5.64 10.24
C ASN A 312 -17.81 -5.39 11.74
N PRO A 313 -18.56 -6.05 12.66
CA PRO A 313 -18.52 -5.72 14.09
C PRO A 313 -17.36 -6.39 14.86
N ASP A 314 -16.58 -7.26 14.22
CA ASP A 314 -15.63 -8.15 14.90
C ASP A 314 -14.57 -7.37 15.69
N THR A 315 -13.91 -6.40 15.04
CA THR A 315 -12.78 -5.65 15.63
C THR A 315 -13.11 -4.21 16.01
N LEU A 316 -14.33 -3.73 15.74
CA LEU A 316 -14.66 -2.31 15.78
C LEU A 316 -15.56 -1.88 16.94
N LEU A 317 -15.35 -0.65 17.39
CA LEU A 317 -16.27 0.16 18.17
C LEU A 317 -16.71 1.34 17.31
N TRP A 318 -18.00 1.67 17.36
CA TRP A 318 -18.51 2.87 16.72
C TRP A 318 -19.52 3.56 17.64
N SER A 319 -19.51 4.88 17.61
CA SER A 319 -20.50 5.71 18.31
C SER A 319 -20.80 6.95 17.48
N ARG A 320 -21.88 7.65 17.81
CA ARG A 320 -22.07 9.01 17.31
C ARG A 320 -20.95 9.93 17.81
N LEU A 321 -20.75 11.04 17.11
CA LEU A 321 -19.74 12.04 17.45
C LEU A 321 -20.09 12.74 18.77
N ALA A 322 -19.36 12.41 19.83
CA ALA A 322 -19.66 12.82 21.21
C ALA A 322 -18.45 13.37 21.97
N SER A 323 -17.31 13.56 21.29
CA SER A 323 -16.15 14.24 21.86
C SER A 323 -15.89 15.54 21.12
N THR A 324 -15.75 16.62 21.88
CA THR A 324 -15.41 17.96 21.36
C THR A 324 -14.08 17.98 20.61
N HIS A 325 -13.10 17.18 21.04
CA HIS A 325 -11.81 17.04 20.36
C HIS A 325 -11.97 16.47 18.95
N TRP A 326 -12.63 15.30 18.84
CA TRP A 326 -12.84 14.63 17.56
C TRP A 326 -13.81 15.41 16.67
N GLU A 327 -14.74 16.17 17.26
CA GLU A 327 -15.61 17.09 16.54
C GLU A 327 -14.81 18.20 15.83
N ALA A 328 -13.87 18.83 16.55
CA ALA A 328 -13.01 19.86 15.98
C ALA A 328 -12.07 19.30 14.90
N GLU A 329 -11.51 18.10 15.11
CA GLU A 329 -10.66 17.42 14.14
C GLU A 329 -11.44 17.13 12.85
N LEU A 330 -12.66 16.58 12.95
CA LEU A 330 -13.50 16.31 11.79
C LEU A 330 -13.85 17.60 11.03
N GLN A 331 -14.25 18.67 11.72
CA GLN A 331 -14.51 19.96 11.06
C GLN A 331 -13.28 20.49 10.32
N SER A 332 -12.08 20.36 10.90
CA SER A 332 -10.82 20.71 10.24
C SER A 332 -10.62 19.90 8.96
N LEU A 333 -10.85 18.58 9.00
CA LEU A 333 -10.74 17.70 7.82
C LEU A 333 -11.74 18.07 6.71
N LEU A 334 -12.98 18.39 7.08
CA LEU A 334 -13.99 18.87 6.12
C LEU A 334 -13.57 20.20 5.50
N ALA A 335 -13.09 21.16 6.30
CA ALA A 335 -12.65 22.47 5.82
C ALA A 335 -11.47 22.34 4.84
N ARG A 336 -10.53 21.43 5.14
CA ARG A 336 -9.42 21.10 4.24
C ARG A 336 -9.91 20.46 2.95
N HIS A 337 -10.86 19.53 3.03
CA HIS A 337 -11.47 18.93 1.84
C HIS A 337 -12.16 19.99 0.97
N VAL A 338 -12.89 20.94 1.56
CA VAL A 338 -13.48 22.08 0.83
C VAL A 338 -12.39 22.94 0.19
N ALA A 339 -11.32 23.28 0.91
CA ALA A 339 -10.24 24.11 0.39
C ALA A 339 -9.52 23.45 -0.81
N GLU A 340 -9.33 22.13 -0.76
CA GLU A 340 -8.64 21.39 -1.80
C GLU A 340 -9.53 21.05 -3.00
N THR A 341 -10.79 20.67 -2.75
CA THR A 341 -11.69 20.16 -3.80
C THR A 341 -12.71 21.17 -4.30
N GLY A 342 -13.14 22.10 -3.43
CA GLY A 342 -14.34 22.91 -3.64
C GLY A 342 -15.65 22.14 -3.45
N SER A 343 -15.64 21.01 -2.74
CA SER A 343 -16.83 20.17 -2.49
C SER A 343 -17.97 20.98 -1.89
N ARG A 344 -19.11 20.97 -2.59
CA ARG A 344 -20.35 21.61 -2.13
C ARG A 344 -20.98 20.85 -0.96
N LEU A 345 -20.85 19.52 -0.95
CA LEU A 345 -21.38 18.69 0.12
C LEU A 345 -20.67 18.99 1.44
N ALA A 346 -19.33 18.94 1.46
CA ALA A 346 -18.57 19.23 2.66
C ALA A 346 -18.80 20.67 3.15
N ALA A 347 -18.90 21.64 2.24
CA ALA A 347 -19.24 23.02 2.58
C ALA A 347 -20.64 23.13 3.23
N ARG A 348 -21.64 22.42 2.70
CA ARG A 348 -22.99 22.37 3.30
C ARG A 348 -22.95 21.74 4.70
N LEU A 349 -22.26 20.61 4.87
CA LEU A 349 -22.14 19.94 6.17
C LEU A 349 -21.50 20.85 7.23
N LEU A 350 -20.51 21.68 6.84
CA LEU A 350 -19.92 22.69 7.72
C LEU A 350 -20.90 23.84 8.04
N ASN A 351 -21.65 24.32 7.06
CA ASN A 351 -22.62 25.41 7.27
C ASN A 351 -23.77 24.98 8.19
N ASP A 352 -24.25 23.74 8.05
CA ASP A 352 -25.36 23.17 8.81
C ASP A 352 -24.89 22.26 9.96
N TRP A 353 -23.66 22.46 10.45
CA TRP A 353 -22.97 21.52 11.34
C TRP A 353 -23.78 21.09 12.56
N ALA A 354 -24.48 22.02 13.22
CA ALA A 354 -25.28 21.73 14.40
C ALA A 354 -26.38 20.68 14.15
N GLN A 355 -26.92 20.63 12.93
CA GLN A 355 -27.94 19.66 12.53
C GLN A 355 -27.32 18.36 12.02
N GLU A 356 -26.17 18.45 11.35
CA GLU A 356 -25.55 17.31 10.66
C GLU A 356 -24.62 16.49 11.55
N ARG A 357 -24.02 17.07 12.62
CA ARG A 357 -23.03 16.38 13.47
C ARG A 357 -23.55 15.07 14.07
N GLY A 358 -24.85 14.99 14.35
CA GLY A 358 -25.50 13.81 14.91
C GLY A 358 -25.57 12.61 13.95
N ARG A 359 -25.34 12.84 12.65
CA ARG A 359 -25.34 11.81 11.61
C ARG A 359 -23.96 11.21 11.36
N PHE A 360 -22.92 11.72 12.01
CA PHE A 360 -21.59 11.16 11.91
C PHE A 360 -21.39 10.00 12.88
N TRP A 361 -20.85 8.89 12.35
CA TRP A 361 -20.26 7.82 13.12
C TRP A 361 -18.77 8.05 13.28
N HIS A 362 -18.26 7.91 14.50
CA HIS A 362 -16.85 7.80 14.82
C HIS A 362 -16.53 6.32 15.04
N VAL A 363 -15.66 5.76 14.20
CA VAL A 363 -15.34 4.33 14.15
C VAL A 363 -13.88 4.12 14.47
N VAL A 364 -13.59 3.27 15.46
CA VAL A 364 -12.22 2.93 15.89
C VAL A 364 -12.12 1.44 16.24
N PRO A 365 -10.96 0.79 16.10
CA PRO A 365 -10.77 -0.57 16.57
C PRO A 365 -10.81 -0.67 18.11
N LYS A 366 -11.40 -1.76 18.64
CA LYS A 366 -11.52 -2.05 20.08
C LYS A 366 -10.19 -1.93 20.82
N GLU A 367 -9.16 -2.61 20.31
CA GLU A 367 -7.82 -2.61 20.91
C GLU A 367 -7.05 -1.30 20.69
N TYR A 368 -7.46 -0.49 19.71
CA TYR A 368 -6.83 0.78 19.40
C TYR A 368 -7.39 1.94 20.22
N ALA A 369 -8.63 1.84 20.71
CA ALA A 369 -9.32 2.91 21.45
C ALA A 369 -8.52 3.46 22.64
N LYS A 370 -7.72 2.62 23.31
CA LYS A 370 -6.85 3.00 24.43
C LYS A 370 -5.65 3.88 24.04
N TYR A 371 -5.32 3.95 22.75
CA TYR A 371 -4.22 4.76 22.21
C TYR A 371 -4.69 6.08 21.58
N LEU A 372 -6.00 6.35 21.61
CA LEU A 372 -6.54 7.62 21.11
C LEU A 372 -6.05 8.80 21.95
N ALA A 373 -5.79 9.93 21.30
CA ALA A 373 -5.35 11.15 21.97
C ALA A 373 -6.43 11.79 22.87
N ALA A 374 -7.70 11.49 22.58
CA ALA A 374 -8.86 11.88 23.37
C ALA A 374 -9.89 10.73 23.38
N PRO A 375 -10.71 10.59 24.43
CA PRO A 375 -11.75 9.58 24.48
C PRO A 375 -12.79 9.80 23.37
N MET A 376 -13.51 8.74 22.96
CA MET A 376 -14.57 8.87 21.96
C MET A 376 -15.79 9.65 22.46
N GLN A 377 -15.96 9.71 23.78
CA GLN A 377 -17.03 10.43 24.47
C GLN A 377 -16.40 11.28 25.57
N ASP A 378 -16.77 12.55 25.65
CA ASP A 378 -16.33 13.40 26.74
C ASP A 378 -17.01 12.94 28.04
N THR A 379 -16.24 12.74 29.10
CA THR A 379 -16.81 12.44 30.42
C THR A 379 -17.57 13.67 30.91
N ALA A 380 -18.85 13.51 31.25
CA ALA A 380 -19.60 14.57 31.92
C ALA A 380 -18.80 15.02 33.16
N ALA A 381 -18.53 16.32 33.25
CA ALA A 381 -17.91 16.88 34.44
C ALA A 381 -18.81 16.52 35.63
N VAL A 382 -18.32 15.68 36.54
CA VAL A 382 -18.96 15.48 37.83
C VAL A 382 -18.90 16.83 38.51
N ALA A 383 -20.04 17.51 38.60
CA ALA A 383 -20.14 18.73 39.37
C ALA A 383 -19.69 18.38 40.81
N ALA A 384 -18.57 18.97 41.24
CA ALA A 384 -18.17 18.90 42.63
C ALA A 384 -19.27 19.62 43.44
N GLU A 385 -19.96 18.85 44.27
CA GLU A 385 -20.99 19.33 45.20
C GLU A 385 -20.36 20.05 46.39
#